data_AF-A0A167RID3-F1
#
_entry.id   AF-A0A167RID3-F1
#
_cell.length_a   1.000
_cell.length_b   1.000
_cell.length_c   1.000
_cell.angle_alpha   90.00
_cell.angle_beta   90.00
_cell.angle_gamma   90.00
#
_symmetry.space_group_name_H-M   'P 1'
#
loop_
_entity.id
_entity.type
_entity.pdbx_description
1 polymer ?
#
loop_
_entity_poly.entity_id
_entity_poly.type
_entity_poly.pdbx_seq_one_letter_code
_entity_poly.pdbx_strand_id
1 'polypeptide(L)' 'MVNPELRRQVINVYKELLFLGREYPLGYQYFRDRLHRAFASQKQITDDEQIRKGIARAEFVKKEVEAL' A
#
# COMPACT_ATOMS: atom_id res chain seq x y z
N MET A 1 4.50 15.56 -14.04
CA MET A 1 4.63 15.69 -12.57
C MET A 1 3.60 14.76 -11.93
N VAL A 2 3.94 14.04 -10.86
CA VAL A 2 2.99 13.14 -10.19
C VAL A 2 1.93 13.98 -9.48
N ASN A 3 0.65 13.60 -9.64
CA ASN A 3 -0.48 14.27 -9.02
C ASN A 3 -0.34 14.30 -7.49
N PRO A 4 -0.32 15.49 -6.84
CA PRO A 4 -0.12 15.61 -5.39
C PRO A 4 -1.18 14.88 -4.57
N GLU A 5 -2.42 14.85 -5.06
CA GLU A 5 -3.55 14.20 -4.38
C GLU A 5 -3.40 12.68 -4.42
N LEU A 6 -3.05 12.12 -5.58
CA LEU A 6 -2.77 10.68 -5.70
C LEU A 6 -1.58 10.27 -4.83
N ARG A 7 -0.53 11.10 -4.77
CA ARG A 7 0.61 10.87 -3.87
C ARG A 7 0.16 10.78 -2.40
N ARG A 8 -0.73 11.67 -1.96
CA ARG A 8 -1.27 11.65 -0.60
C ARG A 8 -2.06 10.37 -0.33
N GLN A 9 -2.90 9.94 -1.27
CA GLN A 9 -3.68 8.70 -1.16
C GLN A 9 -2.78 7.46 -1.04
N VAL A 10 -1.73 7.36 -1.88
CA VAL A 10 -0.73 6.28 -1.79
C VAL A 10 -0.07 6.24 -0.41
N ILE A 11 0.31 7.41 0.13
CA ILE A 11 0.94 7.50 1.46
C ILE A 11 -0.03 7.06 2.56
N ASN A 12 -1.30 7.45 2.46
CA ASN A 12 -2.32 7.10 3.45
C ASN A 12 -2.54 5.58 3.49
N VAL A 13 -2.83 4.95 2.36
CA VAL A 13 -3.09 3.49 2.32
C VAL A 13 -1.85 2.69 2.74
N TYR A 14 -0.64 3.16 2.43
CA TYR A 14 0.60 2.54 2.91
C TYR A 14 0.71 2.56 4.44
N LYS A 15 0.37 3.69 5.07
CA LYS A 15 0.39 3.82 6.54
C LYS A 15 -0.70 2.99 7.22
N GLU A 16 -1.89 2.94 6.63
CA GLU A 16 -2.99 2.10 7.13
C GLU A 16 -2.61 0.62 7.09
N LEU A 17 -2.06 0.15 5.97
CA LEU A 17 -1.56 -1.23 5.86
C LEU A 17 -0.45 -1.53 6.88
N LEU A 18 0.49 -0.61 7.10
CA LEU A 18 1.51 -0.77 8.15
C LEU A 18 0.91 -0.85 9.56
N PHE A 19 -0.16 -0.10 9.82
CA PHE A 19 -0.84 -0.14 11.11
C PHE A 19 -1.52 -1.50 11.33
N LEU A 20 -2.28 -1.96 10.35
CA LEU A 20 -2.96 -3.27 10.39
C LEU A 20 -1.97 -4.44 10.47
N GLY A 21 -0.85 -4.34 9.75
CA GLY A 21 0.18 -5.38 9.73
C GLY A 21 0.90 -5.62 11.06
N ARG A 22 0.63 -4.83 12.11
CA ARG A 22 1.24 -5.01 13.45
C ARG A 22 0.83 -6.32 14.10
N GLU A 23 -0.40 -6.77 13.84
CA GLU A 23 -0.98 -8.01 14.38
C GLU A 23 -0.87 -9.18 13.39
N TYR A 24 -0.12 -9.00 12.30
CA TYR A 24 -0.03 -10.01 11.25
C TYR A 24 0.56 -11.34 11.79
N PRO A 25 -0.02 -12.52 11.45
CA PRO A 25 0.37 -13.80 12.06
C PRO A 25 1.84 -14.19 11.90
N LEU A 26 2.48 -13.77 10.81
CA LEU A 26 3.89 -14.05 10.53
C LEU A 26 4.84 -12.98 11.10
N GLY A 27 4.30 -12.03 11.87
CA GLY A 27 5.01 -10.94 12.52
C GLY A 27 5.07 -9.65 11.70
N TYR A 28 5.16 -8.52 12.40
CA TYR A 28 5.16 -7.19 11.80
C TYR A 28 6.33 -6.96 10.83
N GLN A 29 7.54 -7.42 11.16
CA GLN A 29 8.70 -7.24 10.29
C GLN A 29 8.51 -7.94 8.93
N TYR A 30 7.99 -9.16 8.95
CA TYR A 30 7.67 -9.91 7.74
C TYR A 30 6.65 -9.17 6.86
N PHE A 31 5.58 -8.66 7.47
CA PHE A 31 4.57 -7.90 6.76
C PHE A 31 5.14 -6.60 6.18
N ARG A 32 5.83 -5.82 7.01
CA ARG A 32 6.43 -4.53 6.64
C ARG A 32 7.38 -4.67 5.46
N ASP A 33 8.26 -5.68 5.47
CA ASP A 33 9.23 -5.88 4.40
C ASP A 33 8.56 -6.22 3.06
N ARG A 34 7.51 -7.05 3.08
CA ARG A 34 6.73 -7.38 1.88
C ARG A 34 5.95 -6.17 1.37
N LEU A 35 5.29 -5.44 2.25
CA LEU A 35 4.56 -4.22 1.91
C LEU A 35 5.50 -3.20 1.27
N HIS A 36 6.65 -2.94 1.89
CA HIS A 36 7.63 -2.01 1.36
C HIS A 36 8.12 -2.41 -0.04
N ARG A 37 8.46 -3.69 -0.24
CA ARG A 37 8.87 -4.20 -1.56
C ARG A 37 7.78 -4.03 -2.62
N ALA A 38 6.52 -4.30 -2.26
CA ALA A 38 5.39 -4.15 -3.17
C ALA A 38 5.24 -2.70 -3.67
N PHE A 39 5.26 -1.73 -2.75
CA PHE A 39 5.18 -0.30 -3.11
C PHE A 39 6.44 0.19 -3.84
N ALA A 40 7.63 -0.20 -3.38
CA ALA A 40 8.89 0.19 -3.98
C ALA A 40 9.06 -0.31 -5.42
N SER A 41 8.51 -1.50 -5.74
CA SER A 41 8.53 -2.06 -7.10
C SER A 41 7.76 -1.23 -8.13
N GLN A 42 6.87 -0.33 -7.67
CA GLN A 42 6.02 0.52 -8.51
C GLN A 42 6.45 2.00 -8.51
N LYS A 43 7.60 2.33 -7.91
CA LYS A 43 8.06 3.73 -7.74
C LYS A 43 8.19 4.53 -9.05
N GLN A 44 8.39 3.85 -10.17
CA GLN A 44 8.53 4.45 -11.50
C GLN A 44 7.19 4.77 -12.18
N ILE A 45 6.05 4.35 -11.61
CA ILE A 45 4.75 4.66 -12.18
C ILE A 45 4.45 6.14 -11.99
N THR A 46 4.27 6.85 -13.10
CA THR A 46 3.90 8.29 -13.12
C THR A 46 2.55 8.54 -13.78
N ASP A 47 1.91 7.51 -14.32
CA ASP A 47 0.59 7.60 -14.95
C ASP A 47 -0.51 7.57 -13.89
N ASP A 48 -1.40 8.57 -13.93
CA ASP A 48 -2.45 8.77 -12.93
C ASP A 48 -3.45 7.60 -12.88
N GLU A 49 -3.78 6.98 -14.03
CA GLU A 49 -4.71 5.85 -14.08
C GLU A 49 -4.09 4.60 -13.45
N GLN A 50 -2.81 4.33 -13.75
CA GLN A 50 -2.09 3.23 -13.12
C GLN A 50 -1.91 3.44 -11.61
N ILE A 51 -1.67 4.67 -11.15
CA ILE A 51 -1.61 4.98 -9.72
C ILE A 51 -2.97 4.70 -9.06
N ARG A 52 -4.08 5.12 -9.67
CA ARG A 52 -5.44 4.82 -9.18
C ARG A 52 -5.71 3.32 -9.08
N LYS A 53 -5.30 2.54 -10.09
CA LYS A 53 -5.40 1.06 -10.06
C LYS A 53 -4.55 0.47 -8.92
N GLY A 54 -3.35 0.99 -8.70
CA GLY A 54 -2.48 0.61 -7.58
C GLY A 54 -3.11 0.89 -6.22
N ILE A 55 -3.70 2.07 -6.03
CA ILE A 55 -4.44 2.44 -4.82
C ILE A 55 -5.62 1.51 -4.61
N ALA A 56 -6.45 1.26 -5.63
CA ALA A 56 -7.60 0.37 -5.52
C ALA A 56 -7.20 -1.06 -5.12
N ARG A 57 -6.07 -1.56 -5.65
CA ARG A 57 -5.51 -2.85 -5.24
C ARG A 57 -5.02 -2.83 -3.78
N ALA A 58 -4.38 -1.76 -3.33
CA ALA A 58 -3.94 -1.63 -1.95
C ALA A 58 -5.14 -1.60 -0.97
N GLU A 59 -6.21 -0.89 -1.32
CA GLU A 59 -7.47 -0.87 -0.57
C GLU A 59 -8.15 -2.25 -0.51
N PHE A 60 -8.12 -3.00 -1.60
CA PHE A 60 -8.60 -4.38 -1.59
C PHE A 60 -7.80 -5.26 -0.62
N VAL A 61 -6.47 -5.21 -0.70
CA VAL A 61 -5.59 -5.95 0.24
C VAL A 61 -5.79 -5.51 1.68
N LYS A 62 -6.07 -4.22 1.93
CA LYS A 62 -6.38 -3.70 3.26
C LYS A 62 -7.55 -4.44 3.88
N LYS A 63 -8.65 -4.58 3.15
CA LYS A 63 -9.86 -5.30 3.61
C LYS A 63 -9.58 -6.77 3.90
N GLU A 64 -8.75 -7.42 3.08
CA GLU A 64 -8.34 -8.80 3.32
C GLU A 64 -7.54 -8.91 4.62
N VAL A 65 -6.63 -7.97 4.88
CA VAL A 65 -5.82 -7.95 6.11
C VAL A 65 -6.67 -7.60 7.34
N GLU A 66 -7.68 -6.74 7.22
CA GLU A 66 -8.65 -6.44 8.29
C GLU A 66 -9.52 -7.64 8.67
N ALA A 67 -9.69 -8.61 7.77
CA ALA A 67 -10.51 -9.80 7.97
C ALA A 67 -9.72 -11.03 8.47
N LEU A 68 -8.39 -10.93 8.57
CA LEU A 68 -7.50 -11.96 9.13
C LEU A 68 -7.44 -11.89 10.65
#